data_AF-A0A936LC47-F1
#
_entry.id   AF-A0A936LC47-F1
#
_cell.length_a   1.000
_cell.length_b   1.000
_cell.length_c   1.000
_cell.angle_alpha   90.00
_cell.angle_beta   90.00
_cell.angle_gamma   90.00
#
_symmetry.space_group_name_H-M   'P 1'
#
loop_
_entity.id
_entity.type
_entity.pdbx_description
1 polymer ?
#
loop_
_entity_poly.entity_id
_entity_poly.type
_entity_poly.pdbx_seq_one_letter_code
_entity_poly.pdbx_strand_id
1 'polypeptide(L)'
;MDEDPNVSDGYASPPCFMHELAEWQSPDLSADEVRALVAALRQLTAAGAARSGAMYRQAIDARPEMRSQLHDVARDSARCCATLATIAARLGAPAEGAAPEDAVGDIGTGDDAAFAGGLSRLRRDCGDAVHRLRESLPRLADDDLRSDLQAVLDLQLANLARCEAAAAA
;
A
#
# COMPACT_ATOMS: atom_id res chain seq x y z
N MET A 1 -58.20 26.81 42.03
CA MET A 1 -57.84 27.84 41.05
C MET A 1 -56.34 28.03 41.14
N ASP A 2 -55.60 26.93 40.97
CA ASP A 2 -55.25 26.27 39.70
C ASP A 2 -53.91 26.84 39.27
N GLU A 3 -52.88 26.25 39.88
CA GLU A 3 -51.49 26.29 39.42
C GLU A 3 -51.44 25.72 38.00
N ASP A 4 -50.87 26.49 37.08
CA ASP A 4 -50.66 26.11 35.69
C ASP A 4 -49.41 25.20 35.61
N PRO A 5 -49.53 23.88 35.38
CA PRO A 5 -48.40 22.96 35.40
C PRO A 5 -48.02 22.61 33.96
N ASN A 6 -47.58 23.58 33.17
CA ASN A 6 -46.97 23.26 31.88
C ASN A 6 -46.00 24.33 31.37
N VAL A 7 -44.99 24.66 32.17
CA VAL A 7 -43.71 25.06 31.57
C VAL A 7 -43.05 23.76 31.16
N SER A 8 -43.22 23.40 29.89
CA SER A 8 -42.44 22.35 29.26
C SER A 8 -40.98 22.77 29.35
N ASP A 9 -40.28 22.27 30.37
CA ASP A 9 -38.84 22.23 30.43
C ASP A 9 -38.39 21.62 29.11
N GLY A 10 -37.90 22.48 28.23
CA GLY A 10 -37.24 22.05 27.01
C GLY A 10 -36.16 21.09 27.45
N TYR A 11 -36.34 19.82 27.14
CA TYR A 11 -35.27 18.84 27.16
C TYR A 11 -34.24 19.33 26.15
N ALA A 12 -33.37 20.24 26.58
CA ALA A 12 -32.11 20.49 25.92
C ALA A 12 -31.35 19.17 26.04
N SER A 13 -31.43 18.34 25.01
CA SER A 13 -30.51 17.23 24.84
C SER A 13 -29.11 17.81 25.10
N PRO A 14 -28.30 17.17 25.97
CA PRO A 14 -26.97 17.68 26.27
C PRO A 14 -26.23 17.93 24.95
N PRO A 15 -25.46 19.03 24.83
CA PRO A 15 -24.66 19.24 23.63
C PRO A 15 -23.83 17.98 23.42
N CYS A 16 -23.95 17.36 22.25
CA CYS A 16 -23.12 16.23 21.90
C CYS A 16 -21.66 16.69 21.96
N PHE A 17 -20.97 16.39 23.05
CA PHE A 17 -19.52 16.55 23.24
C PHE A 17 -18.71 15.59 22.32
N MET A 18 -19.24 15.25 21.13
CA MET A 18 -18.47 14.58 20.08
C MET A 18 -17.48 15.52 19.37
N HIS A 19 -17.45 16.81 19.74
CA HIS A 19 -16.42 17.75 19.27
C HIS A 19 -15.23 17.86 20.23
N GLU A 20 -15.30 17.25 21.42
CA GLU A 20 -14.17 17.13 22.37
C GLU A 20 -13.46 15.77 22.27
N LEU A 21 -13.74 14.99 21.22
CA LEU A 21 -12.77 14.06 20.65
C LEU A 21 -11.65 14.87 20.00
N ALA A 22 -10.92 15.62 20.82
CA ALA A 22 -9.56 15.99 20.51
C ALA A 22 -8.87 14.67 20.17
N GLU A 23 -8.65 14.47 18.87
CA GLU A 23 -7.48 13.76 18.38
C GLU A 23 -7.27 12.42 19.11
N TRP A 24 -8.14 11.44 18.84
CA TRP A 24 -7.74 10.05 19.03
C TRP A 24 -6.67 9.71 17.97
N GLN A 25 -5.54 10.41 18.04
CA GLN A 25 -4.35 10.11 17.29
C GLN A 25 -3.98 8.71 17.74
N SER A 26 -4.01 7.78 16.79
CA SER A 26 -3.45 6.46 17.03
C SER A 26 -2.01 6.66 17.49
N PRO A 27 -1.57 5.97 18.55
CA PRO A 27 -0.23 6.17 19.08
C PRO A 27 0.81 5.98 17.98
N ASP A 28 1.88 6.76 18.08
CA ASP A 28 3.03 6.63 17.19
C ASP A 28 3.50 5.17 17.14
N LEU A 29 3.97 4.76 15.96
CA LEU A 29 4.53 3.44 15.76
C LEU A 29 5.82 3.31 16.58
N SER A 30 5.88 2.26 17.40
CA SER A 30 7.11 1.83 18.04
C SER A 30 8.18 1.42 17.02
N ALA A 31 9.45 1.42 17.43
CA ALA A 31 10.54 1.01 16.55
C ALA A 31 10.37 -0.41 15.98
N ASP A 32 9.78 -1.33 16.75
CA ASP A 32 9.48 -2.68 16.29
C ASP A 32 8.35 -2.71 15.25
N GLU A 33 7.29 -1.92 15.44
CA GLU A 33 6.23 -1.77 14.45
C GLU A 33 6.73 -1.15 13.16
N VAL A 34 7.63 -0.16 13.24
CA VAL A 34 8.27 0.44 12.06
C VAL A 34 9.11 -0.59 11.31
N ARG A 35 9.92 -1.39 12.03
CA ARG A 35 10.71 -2.47 11.42
C ARG A 35 9.81 -3.53 10.75
N ALA A 36 8.72 -3.93 11.41
CA ALA A 36 7.77 -4.89 10.89
C ALA A 36 7.05 -4.35 9.64
N LEU A 37 6.66 -3.07 9.64
CA LEU A 37 6.08 -2.40 8.49
C LEU A 37 7.03 -2.42 7.29
N VAL A 38 8.29 -2.00 7.49
CA VAL A 38 9.30 -1.97 6.42
C VAL A 38 9.57 -3.38 5.89
N ALA A 39 9.66 -4.39 6.77
CA ALA A 39 9.83 -5.79 6.35
C ALA A 39 8.66 -6.28 5.49
N ALA A 40 7.42 -6.00 5.89
CA ALA A 40 6.23 -6.36 5.12
C ALA A 40 6.20 -5.65 3.75
N LEU A 41 6.52 -4.36 3.69
CA LEU A 41 6.60 -3.61 2.44
C LEU A 41 7.70 -4.14 1.52
N ARG A 42 8.84 -4.57 2.06
CA ARG A 42 9.92 -5.19 1.26
C ARG A 42 9.44 -6.49 0.60
N GLN A 43 8.74 -7.35 1.33
CA GLN A 43 8.19 -8.59 0.78
C GLN A 43 7.20 -8.31 -0.36
N LEU A 44 6.24 -7.40 -0.14
CA LEU A 44 5.24 -7.01 -1.15
C LEU A 44 5.90 -6.43 -2.41
N THR A 45 6.83 -5.48 -2.24
CA THR A 45 7.50 -4.82 -3.37
C THR A 45 8.44 -5.76 -4.12
N ALA A 46 9.13 -6.67 -3.43
CA ALA A 46 9.99 -7.66 -4.05
C ALA A 46 9.16 -8.68 -4.86
N ALA A 47 8.02 -9.13 -4.32
CA ALA A 47 7.11 -9.99 -5.06
C ALA A 47 6.53 -9.30 -6.29
N GLY A 48 6.12 -8.04 -6.16
CA GLY A 48 5.63 -7.21 -7.26
C GLY A 48 6.70 -7.00 -8.35
N ALA A 49 7.94 -6.71 -7.98
CA ALA A 49 9.07 -6.56 -8.91
C ALA A 49 9.36 -7.85 -9.68
N ALA A 50 9.40 -8.99 -8.99
CA ALA A 50 9.63 -10.29 -9.61
C ALA A 50 8.51 -10.64 -10.61
N ARG A 51 7.25 -10.45 -10.21
CA ARG A 51 6.07 -10.74 -11.04
C ARG A 51 5.98 -9.82 -12.26
N SER A 52 6.04 -8.51 -12.05
CA SER A 52 5.99 -7.54 -13.15
C SER A 52 7.14 -7.71 -14.14
N GLY A 53 8.35 -8.04 -13.66
CA GLY A 53 9.48 -8.36 -14.53
C GLY A 53 9.27 -9.63 -15.37
N ALA A 54 8.66 -10.68 -14.78
CA ALA A 54 8.31 -11.88 -15.52
C ALA A 54 7.20 -11.63 -16.55
N MET A 55 6.14 -10.93 -16.17
CA MET A 55 5.06 -10.53 -17.08
C MET A 55 5.57 -9.64 -18.22
N TYR A 56 6.45 -8.68 -17.92
CA TYR A 56 7.07 -7.82 -18.93
C TYR A 56 7.78 -8.65 -20.00
N ARG A 57 8.60 -9.64 -19.59
CA ARG A 57 9.31 -10.52 -20.54
C ARG A 57 8.36 -11.32 -21.43
N GLN A 58 7.22 -11.76 -20.90
CA GLN A 58 6.21 -12.49 -21.68
C GLN A 58 5.41 -11.58 -22.62
N ALA A 59 5.14 -10.34 -22.19
CA ALA A 59 4.41 -9.37 -22.98
C ALA A 59 5.19 -8.86 -24.20
N ILE A 60 6.52 -9.07 -24.28
CA ILE A 60 7.36 -8.61 -25.39
C ILE A 60 6.80 -9.06 -26.74
N ASP A 61 6.39 -10.32 -26.85
CA ASP A 61 5.91 -10.90 -28.10
C ASP A 61 4.38 -11.07 -28.13
N ALA A 62 3.74 -11.30 -26.98
CA ALA A 62 2.33 -11.67 -26.91
C ALA A 62 1.37 -10.49 -26.71
N ARG A 63 1.81 -9.39 -26.07
CA ARG A 63 0.95 -8.27 -25.63
C ARG A 63 1.70 -6.93 -25.70
N PRO A 64 2.09 -6.48 -26.91
CA PRO A 64 2.94 -5.30 -27.09
C PRO A 64 2.34 -4.01 -26.50
N GLU A 65 1.02 -3.91 -26.46
CA GLU A 65 0.26 -2.79 -25.89
C GLU A 65 0.45 -2.66 -24.36
N MET A 66 0.67 -3.77 -23.65
CA MET A 66 0.86 -3.78 -22.19
C MET A 66 2.33 -3.65 -21.77
N ARG A 67 3.25 -3.79 -22.73
CA ARG A 67 4.69 -3.87 -22.48
C ARG A 67 5.24 -2.63 -21.77
N SER A 68 4.83 -1.44 -22.21
CA SER A 68 5.29 -0.17 -21.61
C SER A 68 4.80 -0.02 -20.17
N GLN A 69 3.53 -0.34 -19.92
CA GLN A 69 2.95 -0.29 -18.58
C GLN A 69 3.64 -1.26 -17.62
N LEU A 70 3.87 -2.51 -18.05
CA LEU A 70 4.56 -3.52 -17.23
C LEU A 70 6.03 -3.17 -16.96
N HIS A 71 6.70 -2.57 -17.95
CA HIS A 71 8.06 -2.06 -17.76
C HIS A 71 8.11 -0.98 -16.67
N ASP A 72 7.18 -0.02 -16.72
CA ASP A 72 7.13 1.06 -15.73
C ASP A 72 6.81 0.53 -14.33
N VAL A 73 5.87 -0.43 -14.22
CA VAL A 73 5.57 -1.07 -12.92
C VAL A 73 6.78 -1.84 -12.39
N ALA A 74 7.51 -2.56 -13.24
CA ALA A 74 8.71 -3.28 -12.84
C ALA A 74 9.82 -2.32 -12.37
N ARG A 75 10.02 -1.21 -13.09
CA ARG A 75 10.99 -0.17 -12.74
C ARG A 75 10.65 0.49 -11.40
N ASP A 76 9.39 0.89 -11.21
CA ASP A 76 8.93 1.55 -9.99
C ASP A 76 8.98 0.59 -8.79
N SER A 77 8.63 -0.69 -9.00
CA SER A 77 8.76 -1.73 -7.97
C SER A 77 10.22 -1.94 -7.55
N ALA A 78 11.16 -2.00 -8.50
CA ALA A 78 12.59 -2.09 -8.20
C ALA A 78 13.10 -0.87 -7.42
N ARG A 79 12.63 0.34 -7.76
CA ARG A 79 12.94 1.56 -7.01
C ARG A 79 12.40 1.52 -5.59
N CYS A 80 11.19 1.01 -5.39
CA CYS A 80 10.62 0.81 -4.06
C CYS A 80 11.46 -0.18 -3.25
N CYS A 81 11.84 -1.32 -3.83
CA CYS A 81 12.72 -2.30 -3.17
C CYS A 81 14.05 -1.67 -2.71
N ALA A 82 14.69 -0.88 -3.59
CA ALA A 82 15.94 -0.20 -3.25
C ALA A 82 15.75 0.80 -2.09
N THR A 83 14.70 1.62 -2.16
CA THR A 83 14.38 2.61 -1.11
C THR A 83 14.14 1.92 0.23
N LEU A 84 13.32 0.87 0.25
CA LEU A 84 13.01 0.11 1.46
C LEU A 84 14.21 -0.67 2.01
N ALA A 85 15.13 -1.12 1.15
CA ALA A 85 16.38 -1.73 1.60
C ALA A 85 17.29 -0.71 2.29
N THR A 86 17.39 0.52 1.76
CA THR A 86 18.12 1.62 2.41
C THR A 86 17.50 1.98 3.77
N ILE A 87 16.17 2.08 3.84
CA ILE A 87 15.47 2.32 5.11
C ILE A 87 15.73 1.19 6.11
N ALA A 88 15.59 -0.07 5.69
CA ALA A 88 15.84 -1.22 6.56
C ALA A 88 17.26 -1.22 7.15
N ALA A 89 18.26 -0.88 6.33
CA ALA A 89 19.64 -0.75 6.78
C ALA A 89 19.81 0.37 7.82
N ARG A 90 19.17 1.53 7.62
CA ARG A 90 19.16 2.65 8.59
C ARG A 90 18.53 2.25 9.94
N LEU A 91 17.49 1.40 9.90
CA LEU A 91 16.78 0.92 11.08
C LEU A 91 17.47 -0.25 11.81
N GLY A 92 18.60 -0.73 11.28
CA GLY A 92 19.29 -1.93 11.78
C GLY A 92 18.46 -3.21 11.61
N ALA A 93 17.49 -3.21 10.69
CA ALA A 93 16.68 -4.39 10.41
C ALA A 93 17.50 -5.41 9.61
N PRO A 94 17.26 -6.72 9.82
CA PRO A 94 17.95 -7.75 9.05
C PRO A 94 17.65 -7.59 7.55
N ALA A 95 18.63 -7.96 6.71
CA ALA A 95 18.52 -7.89 5.26
C ALA A 95 17.43 -8.80 4.68
N GLU A 96 16.79 -9.63 5.51
CA GLU A 96 15.67 -10.50 5.16
C GLU A 96 14.55 -9.70 4.49
N GLY A 97 14.08 -10.18 3.34
CA GLY A 97 13.20 -9.45 2.44
C GLY A 97 13.37 -9.86 0.97
N ALA A 98 13.91 -11.05 0.71
CA ALA A 98 13.85 -11.62 -0.64
C ALA A 98 12.38 -11.86 -1.01
N ALA A 99 12.05 -11.71 -2.29
CA ALA A 99 10.77 -12.18 -2.79
C ALA A 99 10.65 -13.67 -2.44
N PRO A 100 9.49 -14.15 -1.95
CA PRO A 100 9.32 -15.57 -1.71
C PRO A 100 9.55 -16.35 -3.03
N GLU A 101 10.05 -17.57 -2.96
CA GLU A 101 10.46 -18.34 -4.15
C GLU A 101 9.30 -18.55 -5.14
N ASP A 102 8.06 -18.54 -4.64
CA ASP A 102 6.81 -18.64 -5.39
C ASP A 102 6.21 -17.27 -5.79
N ALA A 103 6.93 -16.16 -5.56
CA ALA A 103 6.44 -14.81 -5.80
C ALA A 103 6.00 -14.59 -7.25
N VAL A 104 6.71 -15.15 -8.21
CA VAL A 104 6.36 -15.06 -9.63
C VAL A 104 5.03 -15.79 -9.90
N GLY A 105 4.77 -16.90 -9.19
CA GLY A 105 3.65 -17.79 -9.45
C GLY A 105 3.75 -18.48 -10.82
N ASP A 106 2.73 -19.26 -11.16
CA ASP A 106 2.56 -19.75 -12.53
C ASP A 106 2.05 -18.60 -13.41
N ILE A 107 2.98 -17.94 -14.09
CA ILE A 107 2.65 -17.04 -15.18
C ILE A 107 2.84 -17.87 -16.44
N GLY A 108 1.83 -18.68 -16.78
CA GLY A 108 1.85 -19.56 -17.95
C GLY A 108 2.15 -18.76 -19.23
N THR A 109 3.13 -19.21 -20.01
CA THR A 109 3.51 -18.55 -21.27
C THR A 109 2.34 -18.60 -22.26
N GLY A 110 1.82 -17.44 -22.64
CA GLY A 110 0.76 -17.33 -23.67
C GLY A 110 -0.66 -17.69 -23.20
N ASP A 111 -0.86 -17.98 -21.90
CA ASP A 111 -2.21 -18.18 -21.34
C ASP A 111 -2.77 -16.84 -20.83
N ASP A 112 -3.91 -16.43 -21.38
CA ASP A 112 -4.64 -15.24 -20.95
C ASP A 112 -5.10 -15.33 -19.50
N ALA A 113 -5.51 -16.52 -19.04
CA ALA A 113 -5.95 -16.71 -17.66
C ALA A 113 -4.80 -16.56 -16.68
N ALA A 114 -3.64 -17.16 -16.97
CA ALA A 114 -2.45 -17.02 -16.14
C ALA A 114 -1.95 -15.57 -16.10
N PHE A 115 -1.95 -14.87 -17.23
CA PHE A 115 -1.56 -13.47 -17.29
C PHE A 115 -2.51 -12.56 -16.51
N ALA A 116 -3.83 -12.74 -16.67
CA ALA A 116 -4.84 -12.01 -15.91
C ALA A 116 -4.74 -12.30 -14.39
N GLY A 117 -4.42 -13.55 -14.04
CA GLY A 117 -4.11 -13.94 -12.66
C GLY A 117 -2.87 -13.22 -12.11
N GLY A 118 -1.81 -13.11 -12.91
CA GLY A 118 -0.61 -12.34 -12.59
C GLY A 118 -0.92 -10.86 -12.36
N LEU A 119 -1.68 -10.23 -13.25
CA LEU A 119 -2.07 -8.82 -13.12
C LEU A 119 -2.93 -8.59 -11.87
N SER A 120 -3.86 -9.50 -11.59
CA SER A 120 -4.72 -9.43 -10.40
C SER A 120 -3.93 -9.51 -9.10
N ARG A 121 -2.89 -10.36 -9.05
CA ARG A 121 -1.97 -10.44 -7.92
C ARG A 121 -1.15 -9.17 -7.78
N LEU A 122 -0.57 -8.65 -8.87
CA LEU A 122 0.19 -7.41 -8.85
C LEU A 122 -0.65 -6.22 -8.34
N ARG A 123 -1.90 -6.11 -8.81
CA ARG A 123 -2.86 -5.11 -8.32
C ARG A 123 -3.11 -5.25 -6.82
N ARG A 124 -3.30 -6.48 -6.33
CA ARG A 124 -3.48 -6.75 -4.89
C ARG A 124 -2.24 -6.36 -4.09
N ASP A 125 -1.06 -6.76 -4.53
CA ASP A 125 0.20 -6.45 -3.85
C ASP A 125 0.41 -4.92 -3.71
N CYS A 126 0.12 -4.15 -4.78
CA CYS A 126 0.12 -2.69 -4.73
C CYS A 126 -0.95 -2.12 -3.79
N GLY A 127 -2.18 -2.65 -3.85
CA GLY A 127 -3.28 -2.23 -2.97
C GLY A 127 -2.98 -2.45 -1.48
N ASP A 128 -2.41 -3.61 -1.14
CA ASP A 128 -2.03 -3.96 0.23
C ASP A 128 -0.90 -3.04 0.74
N ALA A 129 0.09 -2.73 -0.11
CA ALA A 129 1.14 -1.77 0.22
C ALA A 129 0.59 -0.36 0.44
N VAL A 130 -0.29 0.12 -0.45
CA VAL A 130 -0.98 1.42 -0.34
C VAL A 130 -1.77 1.51 0.96
N HIS A 131 -2.54 0.47 1.29
CA HIS A 131 -3.35 0.43 2.50
C HIS A 131 -2.47 0.56 3.76
N ARG A 132 -1.43 -0.27 3.87
CA ARG A 132 -0.50 -0.25 5.01
C ARG A 132 0.20 1.10 5.15
N LEU A 133 0.66 1.69 4.04
CA LEU A 133 1.32 2.99 4.04
C LEU A 133 0.37 4.11 4.48
N ARG A 134 -0.86 4.17 3.96
CA ARG A 134 -1.85 5.18 4.35
C ARG A 134 -2.21 5.11 5.83
N GLU A 135 -2.31 3.91 6.39
CA GLU A 135 -2.59 3.71 7.80
C GLU A 135 -1.39 4.10 8.69
N SER A 136 -0.18 3.81 8.24
CA SER A 136 1.03 3.94 9.05
C SER A 136 1.66 5.33 8.99
N LEU A 137 1.63 6.01 7.85
CA LEU A 137 2.31 7.30 7.63
C LEU A 137 1.93 8.38 8.65
N PRO A 138 0.65 8.56 9.03
CA PRO A 138 0.26 9.55 10.05
C PRO A 138 0.81 9.24 11.45
N ARG A 139 1.21 7.99 11.71
CA ARG A 139 1.69 7.51 13.02
C ARG A 139 3.22 7.43 13.09
N LEU A 140 3.93 7.89 12.07
CA LEU A 140 5.39 7.93 12.08
C LEU A 140 5.86 9.24 12.72
N ALA A 141 6.66 9.15 13.78
CA ALA A 141 7.27 10.31 14.42
C ALA A 141 8.48 10.88 13.64
N ASP A 142 9.19 10.03 12.89
CA ASP A 142 10.38 10.41 12.11
C ASP A 142 9.96 11.02 10.75
N ASP A 143 10.19 12.33 10.58
CA ASP A 143 9.81 13.09 9.38
C ASP A 143 10.56 12.64 8.12
N ASP A 144 11.85 12.29 8.23
CA ASP A 144 12.65 11.82 7.09
C ASP A 144 12.14 10.47 6.62
N LEU A 145 11.89 9.56 7.57
CA LEU A 145 11.29 8.25 7.27
C LEU A 145 9.88 8.41 6.67
N ARG A 146 9.08 9.34 7.20
CA ARG A 146 7.74 9.63 6.67
C ARG A 146 7.84 10.11 5.21
N SER A 147 8.78 11.00 4.92
CA SER A 147 9.04 11.50 3.56
C SER A 147 9.48 10.36 2.61
N ASP A 148 10.42 9.51 3.03
CA ASP A 148 10.88 8.38 2.22
C ASP A 148 9.73 7.39 1.92
N LEU A 149 8.89 7.08 2.92
CA LEU A 149 7.75 6.17 2.77
C LEU A 149 6.59 6.81 2.00
N GLN A 150 6.42 8.13 2.04
CA GLN A 150 5.48 8.85 1.19
C GLN A 150 5.86 8.70 -0.29
N ALA A 151 7.15 8.81 -0.62
CA ALA A 151 7.60 8.58 -2.00
C ALA A 151 7.35 7.14 -2.46
N VAL A 152 7.44 6.15 -1.56
CA VAL A 152 7.04 4.77 -1.84
C VAL A 152 5.53 4.67 -2.08
N LEU A 153 4.71 5.33 -1.25
CA LEU A 153 3.25 5.36 -1.41
C LEU A 153 2.86 5.93 -2.79
N ASP A 154 3.46 7.04 -3.20
CA ASP A 154 3.16 7.68 -4.49
C ASP A 154 3.47 6.75 -5.68
N LEU A 155 4.60 6.03 -5.62
CA LEU A 155 4.95 5.02 -6.62
C LEU A 155 3.96 3.84 -6.62
N GLN A 156 3.52 3.37 -5.45
CA GLN A 156 2.54 2.28 -5.37
C GLN A 156 1.17 2.70 -5.88
N LEU A 157 0.75 3.95 -5.64
CA LEU A 157 -0.48 4.50 -6.21
C LEU A 157 -0.42 4.57 -7.74
N ALA A 158 0.71 5.02 -8.30
CA ALA A 158 0.91 5.05 -9.75
C ALA A 158 0.88 3.62 -10.33
N ASN A 159 1.53 2.65 -9.68
CA ASN A 159 1.50 1.25 -10.11
C ASN A 159 0.10 0.63 -10.03
N LEU A 160 -0.64 0.91 -8.97
CA LEU A 160 -2.03 0.45 -8.82
C LEU A 160 -2.89 0.97 -9.97
N ALA A 161 -2.83 2.26 -10.28
CA ALA A 161 -3.57 2.85 -11.38
C ALA A 161 -3.19 2.24 -12.75
N ARG A 162 -1.90 1.97 -12.99
CA ARG A 162 -1.45 1.27 -14.20
C ARG A 162 -1.99 -0.16 -14.28
N CYS A 163 -2.03 -0.88 -13.16
CA CYS A 163 -2.58 -2.23 -13.12
C CYS A 163 -4.10 -2.24 -13.35
N GLU A 164 -4.82 -1.24 -12.83
CA GLU A 164 -6.25 -1.07 -13.08
C GLU A 164 -6.54 -0.74 -14.54
N ALA A 165 -5.77 0.18 -15.15
CA ALA A 165 -5.89 0.49 -16.57
C ALA A 165 -5.59 -0.73 -17.44
N ALA A 166 -4.55 -1.50 -17.11
CA ALA A 166 -4.17 -2.72 -17.81
C ALA A 166 -5.23 -3.83 -17.70
N ALA A 167 -6.02 -3.86 -16.62
CA ALA A 167 -7.09 -4.85 -16.42
C ALA A 167 -8.40 -4.48 -17.11
N ALA A 168 -8.54 -3.23 -17.56
CA ALA A 168 -9.72 -2.72 -18.25
C ALA A 168 -9.55 -2.67 -19.79
N ALA A 169 -8.34 -2.89 -20.28
CA ALA A 169 -7.99 -3.00 -21.70
C ALA A 169 -8.29 -4.40 -22.24
#